data_AF-A0A7I0JZK9-F1
#
_entry.id   AF-A0A7I0JZK9-F1
#
_cell.length_a   1.000
_cell.length_b   1.000
_cell.length_c   1.000
_cell.angle_alpha   90.00
_cell.angle_beta   90.00
_cell.angle_gamma   90.00
#
_symmetry.space_group_name_H-M   'P 1'
#
loop_
_entity.id
_entity.type
_entity.pdbx_description
1 polymer ?
#
loop_
_entity_poly.entity_id
_entity_poly.type
_entity_poly.pdbx_seq_one_letter_code
_entity_poly.pdbx_strand_id
1 'polypeptide(L)' 'MPRRRFNGTCFSPHDLAICERVFDQICADEHLDPLGPDAEILAEMVVAIFRNAHTSERDLLEAVRSRRNKVAGTAH' A
#
# COMPACT_ATOMS: atom_id res chain seq x y z
N MET A 1 4.16 -5.13 18.47
CA MET A 1 3.14 -4.27 17.83
C MET A 1 3.85 -3.27 16.94
N PRO A 2 3.53 -3.15 15.64
CA PRO A 2 3.85 -1.94 14.90
C PRO A 2 2.60 -1.43 14.20
N ARG A 3 1.86 -0.57 14.88
CA ARG A 3 0.85 0.29 14.25
C ARG A 3 1.18 1.71 14.68
N ARG A 4 2.16 2.33 14.02
CA ARG A 4 2.48 3.76 14.20
C ARG A 4 3.54 4.22 13.21
N ARG A 5 3.17 4.32 11.93
CA ARG A 5 3.92 5.18 11.00
C ARG A 5 3.07 5.97 10.01
N PHE A 6 1.75 6.01 10.18
CA PHE A 6 0.86 6.95 9.47
C PHE A 6 0.73 8.29 10.22
N ASN A 7 1.83 8.80 10.80
CA ASN A 7 1.78 9.94 11.71
C ASN A 7 1.89 11.31 11.02
N GLY A 8 1.71 11.38 9.69
CA GLY A 8 1.94 12.61 8.92
C GLY A 8 1.07 12.81 7.68
N THR A 9 0.10 11.95 7.40
CA THR A 9 -0.80 12.13 6.24
C THR A 9 -2.22 12.42 6.73
N CYS A 10 -2.78 13.54 6.26
CA CYS A 10 -4.10 14.05 6.62
C CYS A 10 -5.24 13.17 6.06
N PHE A 11 -5.25 11.88 6.39
CA PHE A 11 -6.27 10.95 5.94
C PHE A 11 -7.46 10.95 6.89
N SER A 12 -8.66 10.96 6.31
CA SER A 12 -9.87 10.64 7.06
C SER A 12 -9.82 9.18 7.52
N PRO A 13 -10.47 8.81 8.63
CA PRO A 13 -10.49 7.42 9.10
C PRO A 13 -11.03 6.43 8.05
N HIS A 14 -11.91 6.90 7.16
CA HIS A 14 -12.40 6.13 6.02
C HIS A 14 -11.27 5.79 5.02
N ASP A 15 -10.44 6.77 4.70
CA ASP A 15 -9.34 6.66 3.75
C ASP A 15 -8.23 5.76 4.28
N LEU A 16 -7.90 5.94 5.57
CA LEU A 16 -6.95 5.07 6.27
C LEU A 16 -7.41 3.61 6.21
N ALA A 17 -8.70 3.34 6.39
CA ALA A 17 -9.26 1.99 6.29
C ALA A 17 -9.14 1.40 4.88
N ILE A 18 -9.30 2.21 3.83
CA ILE A 18 -9.07 1.78 2.44
C ILE A 18 -7.59 1.44 2.23
N CYS A 19 -6.69 2.33 2.64
CA CYS A 19 -5.24 2.11 2.52
C CYS A 19 -4.79 0.85 3.28
N GLU A 20 -5.27 0.65 4.51
CA GLU A 20 -4.95 -0.54 5.32
C GLU A 20 -5.46 -1.82 4.67
N ARG A 21 -6.68 -1.85 4.11
CA ARG A 21 -7.22 -3.03 3.42
C ARG A 21 -6.46 -3.38 2.15
N VAL A 22 -6.07 -2.38 1.36
CA VAL A 22 -5.27 -2.62 0.16
C VAL A 22 -3.89 -3.14 0.53
N PHE A 23 -3.27 -2.53 1.56
CA PHE A 23 -2.01 -2.98 2.10
C PHE A 23 -2.07 -4.44 2.56
N ASP A 24 -3.04 -4.80 3.40
CA ASP A 24 -3.21 -6.15 3.95
C ASP A 24 -3.46 -7.19 2.85
N GLN A 25 -4.31 -6.86 1.87
CA GLN A 25 -4.57 -7.74 0.72
C GLN A 25 -3.31 -8.04 -0.08
N ILE A 26 -2.47 -7.04 -0.33
CA ILE A 26 -1.22 -7.25 -1.07
C ILE A 26 -0.19 -7.99 -0.21
N CYS A 27 -0.15 -7.69 1.09
CA CYS A 27 0.66 -8.42 2.06
C CYS A 27 0.31 -9.92 2.04
N ALA A 28 -0.98 -10.25 2.03
CA ALA A 28 -1.47 -11.62 1.94
C ALA A 28 -1.22 -12.27 0.56
N ASP A 29 -1.40 -11.53 -0.54
CA ASP A 29 -1.22 -12.04 -1.92
C ASP A 29 0.25 -12.40 -2.19
N GLU A 30 1.18 -11.57 -1.71
CA GLU A 30 2.62 -11.74 -1.92
C GLU A 30 3.33 -12.43 -0.75
N HIS A 31 2.59 -12.90 0.27
CA HIS A 31 3.16 -13.49 1.51
C HIS A 31 4.26 -12.60 2.14
N LEU A 32 4.01 -11.29 2.17
CA LEU A 32 4.97 -10.36 2.74
C LEU A 32 4.84 -10.33 4.24
N ASP A 33 5.97 -10.07 4.90
CA ASP A 33 5.95 -9.79 6.31
C ASP A 33 5.48 -8.34 6.54
N PRO A 34 4.37 -8.11 7.27
CA PRO A 34 3.85 -6.77 7.54
C PRO A 34 4.76 -5.93 8.45
N LEU A 35 5.79 -6.53 9.06
CA LEU A 35 6.83 -5.83 9.81
C LEU A 35 8.13 -5.66 9.00
N GLY A 36 8.17 -6.18 7.77
CA GLY A 36 9.33 -6.17 6.90
C GLY A 36 9.54 -4.82 6.21
N PRO A 37 10.75 -4.58 5.67
CA PRO A 37 11.04 -3.38 4.88
C PRO A 37 10.17 -3.29 3.62
N ASP A 38 9.82 -4.42 3.00
CA ASP A 38 8.91 -4.47 1.85
C ASP A 38 7.49 -3.97 2.19
N ALA A 39 7.03 -4.23 3.41
CA ALA A 39 5.77 -3.71 3.90
C ALA A 39 5.81 -2.19 4.11
N GLU A 40 6.92 -1.64 4.63
CA GLU A 40 7.05 -0.18 4.73
C GLU A 40 7.01 0.48 3.35
N ILE A 41 7.74 -0.07 2.39
CA ILE A 41 7.74 0.41 0.99
C ILE A 41 6.34 0.32 0.37
N LEU A 42 5.64 -0.79 0.61
CA LEU A 42 4.27 -0.97 0.13
C LEU A 42 3.32 0.06 0.75
N ALA A 43 3.40 0.30 2.06
CA ALA A 43 2.56 1.28 2.74
C ALA A 43 2.81 2.70 2.20
N GLU A 44 4.07 3.09 2.00
CA GLU A 44 4.42 4.37 1.37
C GLU A 44 3.87 4.47 -0.07
N MET A 45 3.94 3.39 -0.84
CA MET A 45 3.43 3.35 -2.20
C MET A 45 1.91 3.47 -2.26
N VAL A 46 1.18 2.76 -1.39
CA VAL A 46 -0.28 2.86 -1.24
C VAL A 46 -0.67 4.30 -0.94
N VAL A 47 -0.02 4.93 0.02
CA VAL A 47 -0.26 6.34 0.38
C VAL A 47 0.04 7.30 -0.76
N ALA A 48 1.17 7.11 -1.45
CA ALA A 48 1.57 7.98 -2.54
C ALA A 48 0.59 7.91 -3.73
N ILE A 49 0.12 6.71 -4.07
CA ILE A 49 -0.87 6.51 -5.14
C ILE A 49 -2.21 7.10 -4.74
N PHE A 50 -2.68 6.81 -3.52
CA PHE A 50 -3.96 7.30 -3.04
C PHE A 50 -4.00 8.84 -3.04
N ARG A 51 -2.95 9.49 -2.54
CA ARG A 51 -2.86 10.96 -2.52
C ARG A 51 -2.81 11.59 -3.90
N ASN A 52 -2.24 10.89 -4.89
CA ASN A 52 -2.07 11.45 -6.23
C ASN A 52 -3.35 11.34 -7.07
N ALA A 53 -4.10 10.25 -6.90
CA ALA A 53 -5.21 9.93 -7.79
C ALA A 53 -6.60 9.91 -7.10
N HIS A 54 -6.68 9.97 -5.76
CA HIS A 54 -7.93 9.89 -4.98
C HIS A 54 -8.84 8.76 -5.49
N THR A 55 -8.26 7.56 -5.60
CA THR A 55 -8.89 6.41 -6.25
C THR A 55 -9.63 5.50 -5.27
N SER A 56 -10.62 4.75 -5.75
CA SER A 56 -11.37 3.80 -4.94
C SER A 56 -10.50 2.60 -4.52
N GLU A 57 -10.88 1.86 -3.48
CA GLU A 57 -10.13 0.69 -2.96
C GLU A 57 -9.65 -0.27 -4.06
N ARG A 58 -10.54 -0.61 -5.01
CA ARG A 58 -10.22 -1.51 -6.13
C ARG A 58 -9.19 -0.93 -7.09
N ASP A 59 -9.35 0.34 -7.44
CA ASP A 59 -8.45 1.03 -8.37
C ASP A 59 -7.08 1.26 -7.71
N LEU A 60 -7.06 1.59 -6.41
CA LEU A 60 -5.84 1.64 -5.61
C LEU A 60 -5.13 0.28 -5.59
N LEU A 61 -5.86 -0.81 -5.36
CA LEU A 61 -5.29 -2.17 -5.35
C LEU A 61 -4.66 -2.52 -6.70
N GLU A 62 -5.35 -2.26 -7.81
CA GLU A 62 -4.83 -2.51 -9.16
C GLU A 62 -3.62 -1.62 -9.49
N ALA A 63 -3.64 -0.35 -9.12
CA ALA A 63 -2.54 0.57 -9.34
C ALA A 63 -1.28 0.17 -8.54
N VAL A 64 -1.45 -0.25 -7.28
CA VAL A 64 -0.35 -0.72 -6.43
C VAL A 64 0.21 -2.03 -6.97
N ARG A 65 -0.64 -3.02 -7.33
CA ARG A 65 -0.20 -4.28 -7.96
C ARG A 65 0.53 -4.02 -9.29
N SER A 66 0.01 -3.14 -10.14
CA SER A 66 0.62 -2.79 -11.42
C SER A 66 1.99 -2.13 -11.24
N ARG A 67 2.11 -1.18 -10.31
CA ARG A 67 3.42 -0.58 -9.99
C ARG A 67 4.38 -1.61 -9.46
N ARG A 68 3.93 -2.50 -8.57
CA ARG A 68 4.76 -3.51 -7.95
C ARG A 68 5.25 -4.57 -8.93
N ASN A 69 4.40 -5.04 -9.83
CA ASN A 69 4.79 -5.92 -10.92
C ASN A 69 5.87 -5.25 -11.79
N LYS A 70 5.75 -3.95 -12.06
CA LYS A 70 6.80 -3.19 -12.77
C LYS A 70 8.13 -3.13 -12.02
N VAL A 71 8.11 -3.07 -10.68
CA VAL A 71 9.35 -3.10 -9.87
C VAL A 71 9.94 -4.53 -9.84
N ALA A 72 9.10 -5.54 -9.62
CA ALA A 72 9.51 -6.95 -9.57
C ALA A 72 10.01 -7.49 -10.92
N GLY A 73 9.45 -7.00 -12.03
CA GLY A 73 9.83 -7.39 -13.39
C GLY A 73 11.15 -6.80 -13.90
N THR A 74 11.88 -6.02 -13.08
CA THR A 74 13.22 -5.49 -13.43
C THR A 74 14.38 -6.37 -12.97
N ALA A 75 14.11 -7.55 -12.43
CA ALA A 75 15.12 -8.58 -12.16
C ALA A 75 15.11 -9.65 -13.28
N HIS A 76 15.63 -9.30 -14.47
CA HIS A 76 16.13 -10.29 -15.43
C HIS A 76 17.40 -9.78 -16.10
#